data_AF-A0A7C7Q6M8-F1
#
_entry.id   AF-A0A7C7Q6M8-F1
#
_cell.length_a   1.000
_cell.length_b   1.000
_cell.length_c   1.000
_cell.angle_alpha   90.00
_cell.angle_beta   90.00
_cell.angle_gamma   90.00
#
_symmetry.space_group_name_H-M   'P 1'
#
loop_
_entity.id
_entity.type
_entity.pdbx_description
1 polymer ?
#
loop_
_entity_poly.entity_id
_entity_poly.type
_entity_poly.pdbx_seq_one_letter_code
_entity_poly.pdbx_strand_id
1 'polypeptide(L)'
;MKRGGEGMVELTPRDREKYRRQMMIPGFGEETQRRLKNSSALVTRAGGLGGPVALYLAMAGIGRLVVAHGGNVTWSNLNRQILMSHDWVGKPRADKIRESILSMNPDVDLTVIAEDPNDENVDEWVAGVDIVCDCPPTFEERFALNRAIVRHRKPMIEAAMNSMEAHLTVIVPGETPCLACLYPGFPDWWSGTEFPVLGAVSGALGCLAAIE
;
A
#
# COMPACT_ATOMS: atom_id res chain seq x y z
N MET A 1 -1.94 16.97 -11.92
CA MET A 1 -2.95 18.06 -11.92
C MET A 1 -3.74 17.94 -10.63
N LYS A 2 -3.53 18.83 -9.65
CA LYS A 2 -4.30 18.81 -8.38
C LYS A 2 -5.78 18.92 -8.75
N ARG A 3 -6.63 17.99 -8.28
CA ARG A 3 -8.08 18.17 -8.30
C ARG A 3 -8.36 19.41 -7.46
N GLY A 4 -8.54 20.55 -8.13
CA GLY A 4 -8.82 21.81 -7.49
C GLY A 4 -10.24 21.78 -6.94
N GLY A 5 -10.39 22.10 -5.65
CA GLY A 5 -11.44 22.95 -5.07
C GLY A 5 -12.94 22.66 -5.28
N GLU A 6 -13.35 21.72 -6.13
CA GLU A 6 -14.76 21.40 -6.33
C GLU A 6 -15.17 20.27 -5.38
N GLY A 7 -15.82 20.66 -4.27
CA GLY A 7 -16.63 19.84 -3.38
C GLY A 7 -16.04 18.49 -2.97
N MET A 8 -15.16 18.48 -1.97
CA MET A 8 -14.76 17.23 -1.32
C MET A 8 -15.99 16.41 -0.92
N VAL A 9 -16.02 15.13 -1.28
CA VAL A 9 -17.11 14.21 -0.96
C VAL A 9 -17.52 14.34 0.51
N GLU A 10 -18.80 14.59 0.75
CA GLU A 10 -19.35 14.69 2.10
C GLU A 10 -19.45 13.32 2.78
N LEU A 11 -19.32 13.31 4.11
CA LEU A 11 -19.51 12.10 4.90
C LEU A 11 -21.01 11.83 5.08
N THR A 12 -21.43 10.62 4.72
CA THR A 12 -22.78 10.15 5.04
C THR A 12 -22.93 9.96 6.55
N PRO A 13 -24.16 9.88 7.09
CA PRO A 13 -24.36 9.52 8.50
C PRO A 13 -23.69 8.18 8.88
N ARG A 14 -23.68 7.21 7.96
CA ARG A 14 -22.99 5.93 8.13
C ARG A 14 -21.48 6.10 8.22
N ASP A 15 -20.88 6.94 7.36
CA ASP A 15 -19.45 7.26 7.43
C ASP A 15 -19.09 7.91 8.77
N ARG A 16 -19.91 8.86 9.22
CA ARG A 16 -19.67 9.57 10.50
C ARG A 16 -19.69 8.62 11.70
N GLU A 17 -20.58 7.62 11.70
CA GLU A 17 -20.60 6.60 12.74
C GLU A 17 -19.40 5.64 12.62
N LYS A 18 -19.15 5.11 11.42
CA LYS A 18 -18.07 4.15 11.16
C LYS A 18 -16.69 4.71 11.53
N TYR A 19 -16.41 5.95 11.13
CA TYR A 19 -15.12 6.61 11.34
C TYR A 19 -15.08 7.48 12.61
N ARG A 20 -16.12 7.43 13.45
CA ARG A 20 -16.24 8.27 14.65
C ARG A 20 -14.98 8.26 15.52
N ARG A 21 -14.38 7.08 15.73
CA ARG A 21 -13.17 6.93 16.56
C ARG A 21 -11.94 7.61 15.95
N GLN A 22 -11.81 7.63 14.62
CA GLN A 22 -10.71 8.32 13.93
C GLN A 22 -10.90 9.84 14.03
N MET A 23 -12.13 10.32 13.82
CA MET A 23 -12.45 11.74 13.91
C MET A 23 -12.31 12.34 15.33
N MET A 24 -12.32 11.50 16.38
CA MET A 24 -12.06 11.93 17.76
C MET A 24 -10.58 12.25 18.04
N ILE A 25 -9.66 11.86 17.15
CA ILE A 25 -8.23 12.14 17.32
C ILE A 25 -8.00 13.66 17.20
N PRO A 26 -7.34 14.30 18.17
CA PRO A 26 -7.01 15.73 18.09
C PRO A 26 -6.27 16.06 16.79
N GLY A 27 -6.79 17.03 16.04
CA GLY A 27 -6.24 17.44 14.73
C GLY A 27 -6.71 16.63 13.52
N PHE A 28 -7.39 15.49 13.71
CA PHE A 28 -7.97 14.70 12.61
C PHE A 28 -9.34 15.28 12.22
N GLY A 29 -10.39 15.05 13.02
CA GLY A 29 -11.73 15.59 12.79
C GLY A 29 -12.39 15.16 11.46
N GLU A 30 -13.58 15.70 11.21
CA GLU A 30 -14.36 15.38 10.00
C GLU A 30 -13.69 15.84 8.70
N GLU A 31 -13.01 16.99 8.73
CA GLU A 31 -12.31 17.53 7.56
C GLU A 31 -11.19 16.60 7.09
N THR A 32 -10.36 16.04 7.98
CA THR A 32 -9.31 15.08 7.58
C THR A 32 -9.91 13.77 7.07
N GLN A 33 -11.01 13.29 7.67
CA GLN A 33 -11.70 12.11 7.16
C GLN A 33 -12.24 12.33 5.74
N ARG A 34 -12.78 13.52 5.45
CA ARG A 34 -13.16 13.89 4.08
C ARG A 34 -11.96 13.93 3.16
N ARG A 35 -10.80 14.47 3.59
CA ARG A 35 -9.58 14.48 2.77
C ARG A 35 -9.17 13.06 2.41
N LEU A 36 -9.13 12.16 3.40
CA LEU A 36 -8.82 10.75 3.18
C LEU A 36 -9.79 10.10 2.18
N LYS A 37 -11.10 10.38 2.31
CA LYS A 37 -12.13 9.91 1.37
C LYS A 37 -11.98 10.48 -0.05
N ASN A 38 -11.24 11.56 -0.24
CA ASN A 38 -10.94 12.15 -1.55
C ASN A 38 -9.51 11.83 -2.05
N SER A 39 -8.72 11.12 -1.25
CA SER A 39 -7.36 10.68 -1.61
C SER A 39 -7.36 9.33 -2.31
N SER A 40 -6.26 9.06 -3.00
CA SER A 40 -5.99 7.79 -3.67
C SER A 40 -4.61 7.23 -3.34
N ALA A 41 -4.51 5.92 -3.14
CA ALA A 41 -3.23 5.24 -2.90
C ALA A 41 -3.02 4.06 -3.85
N LEU A 42 -1.77 3.84 -4.23
CA LEU A 42 -1.30 2.60 -4.85
C LEU A 42 -0.56 1.76 -3.79
N VAL A 43 -1.02 0.54 -3.54
CA VAL A 43 -0.29 -0.45 -2.74
C VAL A 43 0.25 -1.52 -3.67
N THR A 44 1.57 -1.60 -3.79
CA THR A 44 2.22 -2.66 -4.57
C THR A 44 2.51 -3.87 -3.69
N ARG A 45 2.33 -5.08 -4.25
CA ARG A 45 2.67 -6.35 -3.60
C ARG A 45 1.97 -6.50 -2.24
N ALA A 46 0.64 -6.60 -2.26
CA ALA A 46 -0.22 -6.80 -1.09
C ALA A 46 -0.10 -8.20 -0.43
N GLY A 47 1.14 -8.62 -0.13
CA GLY A 47 1.50 -9.84 0.58
C GLY A 47 1.50 -9.62 2.09
N GLY A 48 2.61 -9.97 2.75
CA GLY A 48 2.67 -9.94 4.22
C GLY A 48 2.69 -8.52 4.78
N LEU A 49 3.30 -7.61 4.02
CA LEU A 49 3.42 -6.19 4.36
C LEU A 49 2.32 -5.36 3.70
N GLY A 50 2.22 -5.41 2.38
CA GLY A 50 1.23 -4.62 1.64
C GLY A 50 -0.23 -5.05 1.89
N GLY A 51 -0.47 -6.29 2.34
CA GLY A 51 -1.80 -6.76 2.70
C GLY A 51 -2.40 -5.96 3.87
N PRO A 52 -1.71 -5.90 5.02
CA PRO A 52 -2.07 -4.99 6.11
C PRO A 52 -2.20 -3.53 5.68
N VAL A 53 -1.28 -3.00 4.85
CA VAL A 53 -1.36 -1.62 4.35
C VAL A 53 -2.68 -1.38 3.60
N ALA A 54 -2.98 -2.21 2.60
CA ALA A 54 -4.20 -2.11 1.81
C ALA A 54 -5.45 -2.27 2.68
N LEU A 55 -5.44 -3.22 3.63
CA LEU A 55 -6.55 -3.44 4.54
C LEU A 55 -6.83 -2.21 5.41
N TYR A 56 -5.81 -1.66 6.07
CA TYR A 56 -5.99 -0.54 6.99
C TYR A 56 -6.30 0.76 6.26
N LEU A 57 -5.73 1.02 5.07
CA LEU A 57 -6.12 2.16 4.24
C LEU A 57 -7.60 2.07 3.83
N ALA A 58 -8.04 0.90 3.37
CA ALA A 58 -9.44 0.66 3.03
C ALA A 58 -10.34 0.85 4.26
N MET A 59 -10.00 0.26 5.42
CA MET A 59 -10.79 0.38 6.65
C MET A 59 -10.75 1.80 7.26
N ALA A 60 -9.71 2.58 7.00
CA ALA A 60 -9.62 3.98 7.38
C ALA A 60 -10.52 4.89 6.50
N GLY A 61 -11.00 4.38 5.37
CA GLY A 61 -11.92 5.11 4.50
C GLY A 61 -11.23 5.97 3.46
N ILE A 62 -10.08 5.51 2.95
CA ILE A 62 -9.51 6.08 1.73
C ILE A 62 -10.53 6.03 0.58
N GLY A 63 -10.56 7.06 -0.25
CA GLY A 63 -11.50 7.14 -1.37
C GLY A 63 -11.28 6.08 -2.42
N ARG A 64 -10.06 6.05 -2.95
CA ARG A 64 -9.64 5.13 -4.01
C ARG A 64 -8.40 4.35 -3.58
N LEU A 65 -8.44 3.04 -3.79
CA LEU A 65 -7.32 2.16 -3.50
C LEU A 65 -7.01 1.33 -4.75
N VAL A 66 -5.78 1.43 -5.23
CA VAL A 66 -5.24 0.58 -6.29
C VAL A 66 -4.30 -0.42 -5.64
N VAL A 67 -4.50 -1.71 -5.87
CA VAL A 67 -3.64 -2.78 -5.35
C VAL A 67 -3.08 -3.59 -6.50
N ALA A 68 -1.76 -3.66 -6.64
CA ALA A 68 -1.10 -4.45 -7.68
C ALA A 68 -0.39 -5.65 -7.06
N HIS A 69 -0.85 -6.87 -7.37
CA HIS A 69 -0.21 -8.09 -6.89
C HIS A 69 -0.57 -9.31 -7.76
N GLY A 70 0.43 -9.82 -8.47
CA GLY A 70 0.29 -10.95 -9.37
C GLY A 70 0.37 -12.33 -8.71
N GLY A 71 0.17 -13.34 -9.56
CA GLY A 71 0.36 -14.74 -9.23
C GLY A 71 -0.72 -15.36 -8.34
N ASN A 72 -0.46 -16.62 -7.95
CA ASN A 72 -1.38 -17.42 -7.16
C ASN A 72 -0.96 -17.46 -5.68
N VAL A 73 -1.91 -17.80 -4.81
CA VAL A 73 -1.66 -18.00 -3.38
C VAL A 73 -0.94 -19.33 -3.16
N THR A 74 0.09 -19.35 -2.31
CA THR A 74 0.81 -20.57 -1.93
C THR A 74 0.77 -20.80 -0.42
N TRP A 75 1.06 -22.03 0.03
CA TRP A 75 1.07 -22.37 1.46
C TRP A 75 2.04 -21.51 2.30
N SER A 76 3.21 -21.18 1.75
CA SER A 76 4.22 -20.36 2.44
C SER A 76 3.79 -18.91 2.67
N ASN A 77 2.65 -18.50 2.11
CA ASN A 77 2.08 -17.17 2.29
C ASN A 77 1.18 -17.07 3.53
N LEU A 78 0.52 -18.15 3.93
CA LEU A 78 -0.58 -18.09 4.90
C LEU A 78 -0.14 -17.76 6.33
N ASN A 79 1.17 -17.81 6.61
CA ASN A 79 1.71 -17.40 7.92
C ASN A 79 1.73 -15.88 8.15
N ARG A 80 1.55 -15.06 7.11
CA ARG A 80 1.67 -13.59 7.21
C ARG A 80 0.77 -12.78 6.29
N GLN A 81 0.19 -13.41 5.27
CA GLN A 81 -0.61 -12.70 4.26
C GLN A 81 -2.08 -12.75 4.64
N ILE A 82 -2.47 -11.81 5.50
CA ILE A 82 -3.77 -11.81 6.19
C ILE A 82 -5.00 -11.65 5.29
N LEU A 83 -4.81 -11.19 4.04
CA LEU A 83 -5.90 -11.09 3.06
C LEU A 83 -6.21 -12.45 2.39
N MET A 84 -5.35 -13.46 2.58
CA MET A 84 -5.47 -14.78 1.97
C MET A 84 -6.12 -15.78 2.93
N SER A 85 -6.67 -16.87 2.39
CA SER A 85 -7.29 -17.95 3.17
C SER A 85 -6.85 -19.34 2.68
N HIS A 86 -6.99 -20.34 3.55
CA HIS A 86 -6.58 -21.72 3.28
C HIS A 86 -7.26 -22.34 2.05
N ASP A 87 -8.54 -22.03 1.84
CA ASP A 87 -9.35 -22.49 0.71
C ASP A 87 -9.06 -21.76 -0.61
N TRP A 88 -8.14 -20.80 -0.60
CA TRP A 88 -7.73 -20.02 -1.77
C TRP A 88 -6.33 -20.38 -2.29
N VAL A 89 -5.66 -21.36 -1.69
CA VAL A 89 -4.36 -21.84 -2.19
C VAL A 89 -4.49 -22.35 -3.64
N GLY A 90 -3.55 -21.95 -4.49
CA GLY A 90 -3.49 -22.30 -5.92
C GLY A 90 -4.34 -21.42 -6.83
N LYS A 91 -5.14 -20.49 -6.29
CA LYS A 91 -6.01 -19.58 -7.06
C LYS A 91 -5.38 -18.19 -7.21
N PRO A 92 -5.86 -17.37 -8.18
CA PRO A 92 -5.39 -16.01 -8.37
C PRO A 92 -5.53 -15.18 -7.10
N ARG A 93 -4.44 -14.51 -6.75
CA ARG A 93 -4.35 -13.72 -5.53
C ARG A 93 -5.16 -12.42 -5.62
N ALA A 94 -5.13 -11.76 -6.77
CA ALA A 94 -5.84 -10.52 -7.03
C ALA A 94 -7.34 -10.63 -6.69
N ASP A 95 -7.96 -11.74 -7.08
CA ASP A 95 -9.38 -12.01 -6.79
C ASP A 95 -9.65 -12.07 -5.29
N LYS A 96 -8.75 -12.71 -4.52
CA LYS A 96 -8.91 -12.81 -3.07
C LYS A 96 -8.66 -11.50 -2.35
N ILE A 97 -7.67 -10.71 -2.81
CA ILE A 97 -7.46 -9.35 -2.31
C ILE A 97 -8.75 -8.53 -2.47
N ARG A 98 -9.36 -8.59 -3.66
CA ARG A 98 -10.60 -7.89 -3.95
C ARG A 98 -11.75 -8.33 -3.04
N GLU A 99 -11.96 -9.65 -2.92
CA GLU A 99 -12.98 -10.24 -2.06
C GLU A 99 -12.79 -9.81 -0.60
N SER A 100 -11.59 -9.99 -0.05
CA SER A 100 -11.28 -9.70 1.35
C SER A 100 -11.46 -8.21 1.67
N ILE A 101 -10.94 -7.30 0.85
CA ILE A 101 -11.05 -5.85 1.10
C ILE A 101 -12.51 -5.39 0.99
N LEU A 102 -13.24 -5.78 -0.06
CA LEU A 102 -14.62 -5.34 -0.25
C LEU A 102 -15.58 -5.94 0.80
N SER A 103 -15.27 -7.11 1.36
CA SER A 103 -16.02 -7.65 2.50
C SER A 103 -15.88 -6.79 3.77
N MET A 104 -14.73 -6.11 3.94
CA MET A 104 -14.44 -5.26 5.10
C MET A 104 -14.88 -3.81 4.89
N ASN A 105 -14.69 -3.28 3.69
CA ASN A 105 -15.19 -1.98 3.30
C ASN A 105 -15.72 -2.00 1.86
N PRO A 106 -17.03 -2.10 1.64
CA PRO A 106 -17.60 -2.06 0.29
C PRO A 106 -17.64 -0.64 -0.32
N ASP A 107 -17.34 0.40 0.46
CA ASP A 107 -17.47 1.80 0.04
C ASP A 107 -16.20 2.38 -0.61
N VAL A 108 -15.07 1.64 -0.58
CA VAL A 108 -13.82 2.05 -1.23
C VAL A 108 -13.89 1.79 -2.73
N ASP A 109 -13.43 2.75 -3.54
CA ASP A 109 -13.19 2.52 -4.97
C ASP A 109 -11.93 1.66 -5.14
N LEU A 110 -12.12 0.34 -5.22
CA LEU A 110 -11.03 -0.64 -5.28
C LEU A 110 -10.75 -1.10 -6.72
N THR A 111 -9.54 -0.86 -7.17
CA THR A 111 -8.96 -1.50 -8.36
C THR A 111 -7.91 -2.51 -7.92
N VAL A 112 -8.00 -3.77 -8.38
CA VAL A 112 -6.96 -4.78 -8.14
C VAL A 112 -6.37 -5.22 -9.47
N ILE A 113 -5.05 -5.07 -9.62
CA ILE A 113 -4.28 -5.39 -10.81
C ILE A 113 -3.52 -6.69 -10.55
N ALA A 114 -3.68 -7.68 -11.42
CA ALA A 114 -3.07 -9.01 -11.29
C ALA A 114 -1.64 -9.07 -11.86
N GLU A 115 -0.86 -8.00 -11.65
CA GLU A 115 0.51 -7.85 -12.14
C GLU A 115 1.44 -7.39 -11.01
N ASP A 116 2.72 -7.72 -11.17
CA ASP A 116 3.78 -7.23 -10.30
C ASP A 116 4.40 -5.96 -10.89
N PRO A 117 4.86 -5.01 -10.04
CA PRO A 117 5.43 -3.75 -10.50
C PRO A 117 6.71 -3.98 -11.29
N ASN A 118 6.86 -3.30 -12.42
CA ASN A 118 8.07 -3.29 -13.24
C ASN A 118 8.17 -1.95 -13.98
N ASP A 119 9.27 -1.71 -14.69
CA ASP A 119 9.51 -0.44 -15.39
C ASP A 119 8.48 -0.10 -16.48
N GLU A 120 7.74 -1.09 -17.00
CA GLU A 120 6.77 -0.91 -18.08
C GLU A 120 5.41 -0.45 -17.55
N ASN A 121 5.02 -0.86 -16.35
CA ASN A 121 3.67 -0.62 -15.81
C ASN A 121 3.59 0.42 -14.67
N VAL A 122 4.66 0.60 -13.88
CA VAL A 122 4.60 1.47 -12.69
C VAL A 122 4.38 2.94 -13.01
N ASP A 123 4.82 3.40 -14.19
CA ASP A 123 4.70 4.81 -14.55
C ASP A 123 3.23 5.25 -14.63
N GLU A 124 2.39 4.45 -15.28
CA GLU A 124 0.95 4.70 -15.40
C GLU A 124 0.27 4.65 -14.03
N TRP A 125 0.58 3.62 -13.24
CA TRP A 125 -0.05 3.43 -11.93
C TRP A 125 0.26 4.58 -10.97
N VAL A 126 1.52 4.99 -10.92
CA VAL A 126 2.00 6.08 -10.06
C VAL A 126 1.41 7.43 -10.49
N ALA A 127 1.30 7.69 -11.79
CA ALA A 127 0.70 8.93 -12.29
C ALA A 127 -0.76 9.11 -11.82
N GLY A 128 -1.49 7.99 -11.69
CA GLY A 128 -2.92 7.94 -11.40
C GLY A 128 -3.34 8.03 -9.93
N VAL A 129 -2.39 8.08 -8.99
CA VAL A 129 -2.67 8.09 -7.54
C VAL A 129 -2.00 9.26 -6.81
N ASP A 130 -2.41 9.55 -5.57
CA ASP A 130 -1.83 10.63 -4.76
C ASP A 130 -0.59 10.18 -3.98
N ILE A 131 -0.57 8.94 -3.49
CA ILE A 131 0.52 8.35 -2.71
C ILE A 131 0.78 6.89 -3.11
N VAL A 132 2.02 6.44 -2.95
CA VAL A 132 2.45 5.06 -3.24
C VAL A 132 2.95 4.38 -1.98
N CYS A 133 2.56 3.14 -1.74
CA CYS A 133 3.12 2.27 -0.72
C CYS A 133 3.98 1.20 -1.42
N ASP A 134 5.28 1.29 -1.21
CA ASP A 134 6.31 0.38 -1.71
C ASP A 134 6.45 -0.79 -0.74
N CYS A 135 5.79 -1.91 -1.06
CA CYS A 135 5.90 -3.18 -0.34
C CYS A 135 6.44 -4.39 -1.13
N PRO A 136 7.10 -4.26 -2.31
CA PRO A 136 7.74 -5.39 -2.98
C PRO A 136 8.93 -6.00 -2.22
N PRO A 137 9.19 -7.30 -2.42
CA PRO A 137 10.33 -7.99 -1.82
C PRO A 137 11.65 -7.73 -2.56
N THR A 138 11.64 -7.27 -3.81
CA THR A 138 12.85 -7.13 -4.62
C THR A 138 13.31 -5.69 -4.77
N PHE A 139 14.61 -5.48 -4.94
CA PHE A 139 15.14 -4.14 -5.20
C PHE A 139 14.79 -3.64 -6.60
N GLU A 140 14.61 -4.52 -7.60
CA GLU A 140 14.21 -4.13 -8.97
C GLU A 140 12.86 -3.44 -8.96
N GLU A 141 11.87 -4.07 -8.33
CA GLU A 141 10.51 -3.54 -8.18
C GLU A 141 10.54 -2.20 -7.43
N ARG A 142 11.27 -2.13 -6.31
CA ARG A 142 11.41 -0.91 -5.49
C ARG A 142 12.10 0.22 -6.25
N PHE A 143 13.14 -0.08 -7.03
CA PHE A 143 13.83 0.92 -7.86
C PHE A 143 12.98 1.38 -9.05
N ALA A 144 12.17 0.51 -9.65
CA ALA A 144 11.21 0.89 -10.69
C ALA A 144 10.19 1.90 -10.12
N LEU A 145 9.62 1.61 -8.95
CA LEU A 145 8.72 2.52 -8.24
C LEU A 145 9.43 3.84 -7.88
N ASN A 146 10.65 3.78 -7.33
CA ASN A 146 11.42 4.97 -7.00
C ASN A 146 11.66 5.89 -8.21
N ARG A 147 11.96 5.32 -9.39
CA ARG A 147 12.11 6.12 -10.62
C ARG A 147 10.79 6.81 -11.01
N ALA A 148 9.68 6.08 -10.96
CA ALA A 148 8.37 6.60 -11.32
C ALA A 148 7.89 7.69 -10.35
N ILE A 149 8.03 7.50 -9.04
CA ILE A 149 7.61 8.50 -8.04
C ILE A 149 8.46 9.76 -8.13
N VAL A 150 9.76 9.66 -8.42
CA VAL A 150 10.63 10.84 -8.65
C VAL A 150 10.18 11.61 -9.89
N ARG A 151 9.88 10.89 -11.00
CA ARG A 151 9.39 11.49 -12.26
C ARG A 151 8.06 12.23 -12.07
N HIS A 152 7.10 11.61 -11.40
CA HIS A 152 5.75 12.14 -11.19
C HIS A 152 5.62 13.04 -9.95
N ARG A 153 6.69 13.18 -9.18
CA ARG A 153 6.74 13.91 -7.90
C ARG A 153 5.66 13.45 -6.92
N LYS A 154 5.52 12.12 -6.78
CA LYS A 154 4.56 11.49 -5.87
C LYS A 154 5.26 11.07 -4.58
N PRO A 155 4.67 11.30 -3.40
CA PRO A 155 5.20 10.74 -2.16
C PRO A 155 5.11 9.22 -2.20
N MET A 156 6.08 8.56 -1.57
CA MET A 156 6.15 7.12 -1.43
C MET A 156 6.48 6.73 0.01
N ILE A 157 5.69 5.83 0.59
CA ILE A 157 6.02 5.15 1.84
C ILE A 157 6.81 3.91 1.47
N GLU A 158 8.09 3.90 1.85
CA GLU A 158 8.97 2.77 1.63
C GLU A 158 9.06 1.93 2.89
N ALA A 159 8.71 0.65 2.76
CA ALA A 159 8.71 -0.27 3.87
C ALA A 159 9.34 -1.60 3.44
N ALA A 160 10.33 -2.06 4.20
CA ALA A 160 11.02 -3.31 3.97
C ALA A 160 11.30 -4.03 5.30
N MET A 161 11.46 -5.34 5.24
CA MET A 161 11.65 -6.17 6.43
C MET A 161 12.50 -7.38 6.11
N ASN A 162 13.27 -7.83 7.08
CA ASN A 162 14.02 -9.07 7.01
C ASN A 162 14.16 -9.64 8.43
N SER A 163 13.81 -10.91 8.59
CA SER A 163 13.82 -11.62 9.86
C SER A 163 12.94 -10.94 10.92
N MET A 164 13.57 -10.29 11.90
CA MET A 164 12.95 -9.55 13.01
C MET A 164 13.18 -8.04 12.89
N GLU A 165 13.71 -7.58 11.76
CA GLU A 165 14.03 -6.18 11.48
C GLU A 165 13.01 -5.58 10.49
N ALA A 166 12.71 -4.30 10.69
CA ALA A 166 11.75 -3.55 9.90
C ALA A 166 12.30 -2.14 9.64
N HIS A 167 12.23 -1.72 8.39
CA HIS A 167 12.65 -0.41 7.91
C HIS A 167 11.41 0.30 7.36
N LEU A 168 11.28 1.58 7.69
CA LEU A 168 10.21 2.45 7.23
C LEU A 168 10.80 3.82 6.96
N THR A 169 10.56 4.37 5.78
CA THR A 169 10.92 5.75 5.47
C THR A 169 9.92 6.38 4.51
N VAL A 170 9.84 7.71 4.53
CA VAL A 170 8.95 8.49 3.68
C VAL A 170 9.78 9.25 2.65
N ILE A 171 9.53 8.96 1.38
CA ILE A 171 10.20 9.58 0.25
C ILE A 171 9.27 10.64 -0.34
N VAL A 172 9.68 11.91 -0.26
CA VAL A 172 8.98 13.05 -0.87
C VAL A 172 9.91 13.66 -1.91
N PRO A 173 9.67 13.43 -3.22
CA PRO A 173 10.57 13.87 -4.27
C PRO A 173 10.87 15.36 -4.27
N GLY A 174 12.15 15.69 -4.12
CA GLY A 174 12.66 17.06 -4.05
C GLY A 174 12.68 17.65 -2.63
N GLU A 175 12.24 16.91 -1.62
CA GLU A 175 12.29 17.30 -0.21
C GLU A 175 13.12 16.32 0.63
N THR A 176 13.01 15.01 0.38
CA THR A 176 13.81 13.97 1.07
C THR A 176 14.68 13.17 0.09
N PRO A 177 15.73 12.46 0.57
CA PRO A 177 16.49 11.52 -0.25
C PRO A 177 15.58 10.44 -0.84
N CYS A 178 15.78 10.10 -2.12
CA CYS A 178 15.06 8.99 -2.75
C CYS A 178 15.71 7.64 -2.40
N LEU A 179 15.07 6.52 -2.75
CA LEU A 179 15.61 5.19 -2.45
C LEU A 179 17.00 4.97 -3.05
N ALA A 180 17.23 5.46 -4.28
CA ALA A 180 18.54 5.40 -4.93
C ALA A 180 19.61 6.30 -4.26
N CYS A 181 19.21 7.28 -3.46
CA CYS A 181 20.15 8.04 -2.62
C CYS A 181 20.58 7.23 -1.39
N LEU A 182 19.67 6.42 -0.83
CA LEU A 182 19.95 5.54 0.32
C LEU A 182 20.71 4.27 -0.09
N TYR A 183 20.38 3.73 -1.26
CA TYR A 183 20.98 2.53 -1.84
C TYR A 183 21.45 2.84 -3.27
N PRO A 184 22.73 3.22 -3.47
CA PRO A 184 23.28 3.61 -4.79
C PRO A 184 23.36 2.47 -5.82
N GLY A 185 22.91 1.27 -5.46
CA GLY A 185 22.89 0.06 -6.29
C GLY A 185 22.26 -1.08 -5.52
N PHE A 186 22.22 -2.27 -6.14
CA PHE A 186 21.82 -3.49 -5.46
C PHE A 186 22.82 -3.80 -4.34
N PRO A 187 22.37 -4.01 -3.09
CA PRO A 187 23.28 -4.40 -2.03
C PRO A 187 23.86 -5.80 -2.29
N ASP A 188 25.16 -5.99 -2.05
CA ASP A 188 25.85 -7.27 -2.30
C ASP A 188 25.28 -8.46 -1.49
N TRP A 189 24.61 -8.17 -0.37
CA TRP A 189 23.98 -9.18 0.50
C TRP A 189 22.60 -9.63 0.00
N TRP A 190 22.03 -8.97 -1.00
CA TRP A 190 20.68 -9.26 -1.47
C TRP A 190 20.66 -10.50 -2.37
N SER A 191 19.90 -11.52 -1.97
CA SER A 191 19.84 -12.83 -2.61
C SER A 191 18.55 -13.08 -3.42
N GLY A 192 17.79 -12.04 -3.76
CA GLY A 192 16.54 -12.15 -4.53
C GLY A 192 15.27 -12.11 -3.68
N THR A 193 14.34 -13.04 -3.92
CA THR A 193 12.93 -12.94 -3.46
C THR A 193 12.62 -13.59 -2.12
N GLU A 194 13.47 -14.50 -1.64
CA GLU A 194 13.26 -15.21 -0.39
C GLU A 194 14.06 -14.59 0.76
N PHE A 195 13.37 -14.34 1.86
CA PHE A 195 13.94 -13.84 3.11
C PHE A 195 13.15 -14.41 4.29
N PRO A 196 13.80 -14.68 5.44
CA PRO A 196 13.08 -15.05 6.66
C PRO A 196 12.23 -13.87 7.12
N VAL A 197 11.04 -14.13 7.67
CA VAL A 197 10.28 -13.08 8.36
C VAL A 197 9.24 -13.71 9.29
N LEU A 198 9.14 -13.18 10.51
CA LEU A 198 8.01 -13.50 11.39
C LEU A 198 6.79 -12.68 10.93
N GLY A 199 5.64 -13.33 10.71
CA GLY A 199 4.46 -12.65 10.16
C GLY A 199 3.99 -11.43 10.96
N ALA A 200 4.20 -11.43 12.28
CA ALA A 200 3.90 -10.28 13.15
C ALA A 200 4.75 -9.04 12.82
N VAL A 201 6.00 -9.21 12.36
CA VAL A 201 6.87 -8.11 11.92
C VAL A 201 6.28 -7.46 10.66
N SER A 202 5.85 -8.28 9.69
CA SER A 202 5.17 -7.79 8.49
C SER A 202 3.88 -7.05 8.79
N GLY A 203 3.06 -7.61 9.70
CA GLY A 203 1.82 -6.98 10.14
C GLY A 203 2.06 -5.65 10.85
N ALA A 204 2.99 -5.61 11.80
CA ALA A 204 3.31 -4.39 12.55
C ALA A 204 3.86 -3.29 11.64
N LEU A 205 4.81 -3.62 10.76
CA LEU A 205 5.34 -2.67 9.79
C LEU A 205 4.26 -2.19 8.82
N GLY A 206 3.35 -3.06 8.37
CA GLY A 206 2.25 -2.67 7.49
C GLY A 206 1.25 -1.73 8.16
N CYS A 207 1.01 -1.87 9.47
CA CYS A 207 0.23 -0.90 10.23
C CYS A 207 0.96 0.46 10.32
N LEU A 208 2.26 0.46 10.58
CA LEU A 208 3.06 1.69 10.63
C LEU A 208 3.09 2.39 9.26
N ALA A 209 3.30 1.64 8.18
CA ALA A 209 3.29 2.18 6.81
C ALA A 209 1.91 2.71 6.37
N ALA A 210 0.81 2.25 6.97
CA ALA A 210 -0.52 2.81 6.72
C ALA A 210 -0.83 4.06 7.58
N ILE A 211 -0.06 4.29 8.64
CA ILE A 211 -0.16 5.50 9.48
C ILE A 211 0.52 6.69 8.80
N GLU A 212 1.65 6.45 8.14
CA GLU A 212 2.40 7.46 7.36
C GLU A 212 1.68 7.85 6.05
#